data_AF-A0A7C4CX07-F1
#
_entry.id   AF-A0A7C4CX07-F1
#
_cell.length_a   1.000
_cell.length_b   1.000
_cell.length_c   1.000
_cell.angle_alpha   90.00
_cell.angle_beta   90.00
_cell.angle_gamma   90.00
#
_symmetry.space_group_name_H-M   'P 1'
#
loop_
_entity.id
_entity.type
_entity.pdbx_description
1 polymer ?
#
loop_
_entity_poly.entity_id
_entity_poly.type
_entity_poly.pdbx_seq_one_letter_code
_entity_poly.pdbx_strand_id
1 'polypeptide(L)'
;MTKVRTKYLAAMREFTEKPGEEIELPENATITTYIEEILKRYPEAKKYLLSNDGKLRDGINVAVNGDVVPRSRYEQTLLRDGDEVVIIPPIAGG
;
A
#
# COMPACT_ATOMS: atom_id res chain seq x y z
N MET A 1 15.62 -8.26 -6.79
CA MET A 1 14.83 -7.43 -5.84
C MET A 1 14.19 -6.29 -6.62
N THR A 2 13.07 -5.74 -6.14
CA THR A 2 12.29 -4.70 -6.84
C THR A 2 12.14 -3.47 -5.94
N LYS A 3 12.56 -2.28 -6.38
CA LYS A 3 12.37 -1.03 -5.60
C LYS A 3 11.14 -0.29 -6.08
N VAL A 4 10.22 0.00 -5.16
CA VAL A 4 9.03 0.81 -5.46
C VAL A 4 9.04 2.10 -4.65
N ARG A 5 8.58 3.19 -5.26
CA ARG A 5 8.42 4.49 -4.62
C ARG A 5 7.06 4.53 -3.95
N THR A 6 7.04 4.48 -2.64
CA THR A 6 5.81 4.55 -1.86
C THR A 6 5.49 6.00 -1.53
N LYS A 7 4.29 6.47 -1.88
CA LYS A 7 3.80 7.79 -1.48
C LYS A 7 2.77 7.67 -0.37
N TYR A 8 2.96 8.43 0.70
CA TYR A 8 2.04 8.43 1.84
C TYR A 8 1.04 9.59 1.75
N LEU A 9 -0.23 9.25 1.95
CA LEU A 9 -1.35 10.18 1.95
C LEU A 9 -2.12 10.10 3.28
N ALA A 10 -2.77 11.20 3.64
CA ALA A 10 -3.70 11.30 4.77
C ALA A 10 -3.17 10.61 6.05
N ALA A 11 -3.95 9.70 6.63
CA ALA A 11 -3.63 8.97 7.87
C ALA A 11 -2.27 8.24 7.82
N MET A 12 -1.78 7.86 6.63
CA MET A 12 -0.44 7.26 6.54
C MET A 12 0.67 8.23 6.90
N ARG A 13 0.51 9.53 6.64
CA ARG A 13 1.51 10.54 7.01
C ARG A 13 1.63 10.71 8.53
N GLU A 14 0.57 10.43 9.27
CA GLU A 14 0.55 10.60 10.73
C GLU A 14 1.49 9.64 11.45
N PHE A 15 1.61 8.39 10.98
CA PHE A 15 2.48 7.39 11.60
C PHE A 15 3.78 7.13 10.84
N THR A 16 3.93 7.64 9.62
CA THR A 16 5.18 7.53 8.86
C THR A 16 6.08 8.76 8.99
N GLU A 17 5.51 9.91 9.37
CA GLU A 17 6.18 11.21 9.52
C GLU A 17 6.97 11.65 8.26
N LYS A 18 6.68 11.07 7.10
CA LYS A 18 7.37 11.35 5.83
C LYS A 18 6.39 11.38 4.64
N PRO A 19 6.71 12.11 3.56
CA PRO A 19 5.84 12.18 2.39
C PRO A 19 5.83 10.88 1.56
N GLY A 20 6.83 10.03 1.72
CA GLY A 20 7.03 8.78 0.99
C GLY A 20 8.38 8.16 1.32
N GLU A 21 8.63 6.96 0.83
CA GLU A 21 9.93 6.27 0.90
C GLU A 21 10.09 5.28 -0.25
N GLU A 22 11.32 4.79 -0.47
CA GLU A 22 11.55 3.65 -1.34
C GLU A 22 11.50 2.35 -0.51
N ILE A 23 10.72 1.37 -0.99
CA ILE A 23 10.58 0.07 -0.35
C ILE A 23 11.16 -0.98 -1.28
N GLU A 24 12.08 -1.77 -0.74
CA GLU A 24 12.62 -2.95 -1.40
C GLU A 24 11.68 -4.14 -1.18
N LEU A 25 11.24 -4.73 -2.28
CA LEU A 25 10.37 -5.89 -2.33
C LEU A 25 11.09 -7.10 -2.94
N PRO A 26 10.63 -8.33 -2.66
CA PRO A 26 11.08 -9.53 -3.37
C PRO A 26 10.92 -9.42 -4.89
N GLU A 27 11.63 -10.28 -5.62
CA GLU A 27 11.39 -10.42 -7.06
C GLU A 27 9.98 -10.92 -7.34
N ASN A 28 9.38 -10.42 -8.41
CA ASN A 28 7.99 -10.70 -8.78
C ASN A 28 6.98 -10.35 -7.67
N ALA A 29 7.30 -9.34 -6.84
CA ALA A 29 6.39 -8.86 -5.82
C ALA A 29 5.10 -8.32 -6.45
N THR A 30 3.97 -8.62 -5.79
CA THR A 30 2.65 -8.14 -6.19
C THR A 30 2.19 -7.01 -5.27
N ILE A 31 1.05 -6.41 -5.58
CA ILE A 31 0.41 -5.45 -4.68
C ILE A 31 0.14 -6.07 -3.30
N THR A 32 -0.25 -7.35 -3.25
CA THR A 32 -0.46 -8.07 -1.98
C THR A 32 0.84 -8.16 -1.18
N THR A 33 1.95 -8.56 -1.82
CA THR A 33 3.27 -8.61 -1.18
C THR A 33 3.70 -7.24 -0.65
N TYR A 34 3.44 -6.18 -1.41
CA TYR A 34 3.70 -4.81 -0.99
C TYR A 34 2.90 -4.40 0.25
N ILE A 35 1.60 -4.72 0.31
CA ILE A 35 0.76 -4.44 1.47
C ILE A 35 1.30 -5.19 2.71
N GLU A 36 1.66 -6.46 2.56
CA GLU A 36 2.26 -7.23 3.65
C GLU A 36 3.55 -6.59 4.17
N GLU A 37 4.40 -6.11 3.27
CA GLU A 37 5.64 -5.42 3.63
C GLU A 37 5.37 -4.11 4.38
N ILE A 38 4.38 -3.33 3.95
CA ILE A 38 3.91 -2.13 4.67
C ILE A 38 3.46 -2.48 6.09
N LEU A 39 2.67 -3.55 6.26
CA LEU A 39 2.16 -3.97 7.57
C LEU A 39 3.24 -4.53 8.49
N LYS A 40 4.34 -5.05 7.94
CA LYS A 40 5.53 -5.46 8.69
C LYS A 40 6.34 -4.25 9.15
N ARG A 41 6.58 -3.29 8.26
CA ARG A 41 7.34 -2.05 8.55
C ARG A 41 6.60 -1.11 9.49
N TYR A 42 5.29 -0.99 9.32
CA TYR A 42 4.42 -0.12 10.10
C TYR A 42 3.31 -0.93 10.75
N PRO A 43 3.55 -1.54 11.93
CA PRO A 43 2.52 -2.26 12.66
C PRO A 43 1.27 -1.42 12.94
N GLU A 44 1.43 -0.11 13.14
CA GLU A 44 0.34 0.85 13.32
C GLU A 44 -0.59 0.93 12.10
N ALA A 45 -0.07 0.70 10.88
CA ALA A 45 -0.87 0.66 9.67
C ALA A 45 -1.95 -0.44 9.72
N LYS A 46 -1.78 -1.50 10.51
CA LYS A 46 -2.80 -2.54 10.69
C LYS A 46 -4.13 -1.97 11.18
N LYS A 47 -4.10 -0.97 12.07
CA LYS A 47 -5.32 -0.34 12.62
C LYS A 47 -6.11 0.39 11.53
N TYR A 48 -5.42 0.92 10.52
CA TYR A 48 -6.00 1.71 9.42
C TYR A 48 -6.34 0.86 8.19
N LEU A 49 -5.49 -0.11 7.86
CA LEU A 49 -5.58 -0.90 6.65
C LEU A 49 -6.35 -2.21 6.84
N LEU A 50 -6.35 -2.80 8.05
CA LEU A 50 -6.99 -4.08 8.31
C LEU A 50 -8.28 -3.95 9.12
N SER A 51 -9.28 -4.76 8.78
CA SER A 51 -10.49 -4.98 9.57
C SER A 51 -10.22 -5.94 10.74
N ASN A 52 -11.21 -6.09 11.62
CA ASN A 52 -11.09 -6.94 12.82
C ASN A 52 -10.86 -8.42 12.51
N ASP A 53 -11.19 -8.87 11.30
CA ASP A 53 -10.93 -10.22 10.79
C ASP A 53 -9.54 -10.38 10.16
N GLY A 54 -8.71 -9.33 10.21
CA GLY A 54 -7.35 -9.32 9.67
C GLY A 54 -7.27 -9.12 8.15
N LYS A 55 -8.39 -8.91 7.46
CA LYS A 55 -8.41 -8.63 6.02
C LYS A 55 -8.22 -7.14 5.74
N LEU A 56 -7.79 -6.80 4.53
CA LEU A 56 -7.76 -5.40 4.09
C LEU A 56 -9.17 -4.81 4.16
N ARG A 57 -9.32 -3.64 4.80
CA ARG A 57 -10.60 -2.95 4.93
C ARG A 57 -11.18 -2.61 3.58
N ASP A 58 -12.51 -2.64 3.51
CA ASP A 58 -13.22 -2.14 2.33
C ASP A 58 -13.02 -0.63 2.19
N GLY A 59 -12.91 -0.17 0.93
CA GLY A 59 -12.60 1.22 0.61
C GLY A 59 -11.11 1.58 0.61
N ILE A 60 -10.21 0.65 0.97
CA ILE A 60 -8.77 0.81 0.74
C ILE A 60 -8.45 0.50 -0.73
N ASN A 61 -8.02 1.51 -1.46
CA ASN A 61 -7.57 1.38 -2.84
C ASN A 61 -6.05 1.50 -2.93
N VAL A 62 -5.47 0.88 -3.95
CA VAL A 62 -4.05 1.02 -4.28
C VAL A 62 -3.94 1.54 -5.71
N ALA A 63 -3.18 2.61 -5.88
CA ALA A 63 -2.81 3.11 -7.18
C ALA A 63 -1.37 2.75 -7.49
N VAL A 64 -1.11 2.36 -8.75
CA VAL A 64 0.22 2.11 -9.29
C VAL A 64 0.42 3.08 -10.46
N ASN A 65 1.46 3.91 -10.40
CA ASN A 65 1.77 4.95 -11.37
C ASN A 65 0.59 5.89 -11.68
N GLY A 66 -0.25 6.16 -10.69
CA GLY A 66 -1.42 7.04 -10.80
C GLY A 66 -2.74 6.32 -11.14
N ASP A 67 -2.70 5.06 -11.58
CA ASP A 67 -3.88 4.29 -11.93
C ASP A 67 -4.35 3.41 -10.77
N VAL A 68 -5.63 3.53 -10.37
CA VAL A 68 -6.21 2.68 -9.33
C VAL A 68 -6.37 1.25 -9.85
N VAL A 69 -5.72 0.31 -9.17
CA VAL A 69 -5.80 -1.10 -9.52
C VAL A 69 -7.02 -1.72 -8.82
N PRO A 70 -7.88 -2.47 -9.53
CA PRO A 70 -8.96 -3.20 -8.89
C PRO A 70 -8.44 -4.22 -7.90
N ARG A 71 -9.07 -4.33 -6.72
CA ARG A 71 -8.67 -5.28 -5.66
C ARG A 71 -8.61 -6.73 -6.13
N SER A 72 -9.45 -7.13 -7.09
CA SER A 72 -9.44 -8.46 -7.72
C SER A 72 -8.16 -8.77 -8.49
N ARG A 73 -7.33 -7.76 -8.80
CA ARG A 73 -6.05 -7.91 -9.51
C ARG A 73 -4.83 -7.77 -8.60
N TYR A 74 -4.98 -7.52 -7.30
CA TYR A 74 -3.82 -7.26 -6.42
C TYR A 74 -2.82 -8.41 -6.38
N GLU A 75 -3.30 -9.65 -6.35
CA GLU A 75 -2.45 -10.86 -6.34
C GLU A 75 -1.79 -11.15 -7.69
N GLN A 76 -2.27 -10.54 -8.78
CA GLN A 76 -1.79 -10.79 -10.15
C GLN A 76 -0.94 -9.62 -10.69
N THR A 77 -1.08 -8.45 -10.09
CA THR A 77 -0.40 -7.23 -10.55
C THR A 77 1.01 -7.21 -9.99
N LEU A 78 1.98 -7.51 -10.84
CA LEU A 78 3.40 -7.43 -10.54
C LEU A 78 3.85 -5.97 -10.49
N LEU A 79 4.54 -5.61 -9.41
CA LEU A 79 5.22 -4.34 -9.27
C LEU A 79 6.61 -4.43 -9.90
N ARG A 80 7.04 -3.33 -10.51
CA ARG A 80 8.33 -3.20 -11.19
C ARG A 80 9.21 -2.18 -10.50
N ASP A 81 10.50 -2.26 -10.81
CA ASP A 81 11.47 -1.32 -10.28
C ASP A 81 11.15 0.10 -10.76
N GLY A 82 11.11 1.05 -9.83
CA GLY A 82 10.76 2.45 -10.08
C GLY A 82 9.27 2.77 -10.07
N ASP A 83 8.37 1.78 -9.94
CA ASP A 83 6.93 2.03 -9.87
C ASP A 83 6.58 2.91 -8.66
N GLU A 84 5.71 3.90 -8.86
CA GLU A 84 5.09 4.64 -7.77
C GLU A 84 3.85 3.89 -7.27
N VAL A 85 3.81 3.60 -5.97
CA VAL A 85 2.68 2.92 -5.33
C VAL A 85 2.10 3.80 -4.24
N VAL A 86 0.78 3.95 -4.25
CA VAL A 86 0.05 4.80 -3.31
C VAL A 86 -1.09 4.00 -2.68
N ILE A 87 -1.10 3.90 -1.36
CA ILE A 87 -2.26 3.39 -0.62
C ILE A 87 -3.20 4.57 -0.37
N ILE A 88 -4.41 4.46 -0.89
CA ILE A 88 -5.46 5.45 -0.78
C ILE A 88 -6.42 4.97 0.31
N PRO A 89 -6.38 5.57 1.51
CA PRO A 89 -7.36 5.23 2.55
C PRO A 89 -8.77 5.59 2.09
N PRO A 90 -9.82 4.94 2.62
CA PRO A 90 -11.18 5.37 2.36
C PRO A 90 -11.28 6.86 2.71
N ILE A 91 -11.90 7.63 1.81
CA ILE A 91 -12.21 9.02 2.09
C ILE A 91 -13.15 9.00 3.28
N ALA A 92 -12.67 9.40 4.45
CA ALA A 92 -13.54 9.73 5.57
C ALA A 92 -14.32 10.99 5.14
N GLY A 93 -15.48 10.78 4.53
CA GLY A 93 -16.46 11.84 4.35
C GLY A 93 -16.82 12.36 5.74
N GLY A 94 -16.64 13.67 5.93
CA GLY A 94 -17.29 14.40 7.02
C GLY A 94 -18.79 14.45 6.83
#